data_AF-Q9X2D2-F1
#
_entry.id   AF-Q9X2D2-F1
#
_cell.length_a   1.000
_cell.length_b   1.000
_cell.length_c   1.000
_cell.angle_alpha   90.00
_cell.angle_beta   90.00
_cell.angle_gamma   90.00
#
_symmetry.space_group_name_H-M   'P 1'
#
loop_
_entity.id
_entity.type
_entity.pdbx_description
1 polymer ?
#
loop_
_entity_poly.entity_id
_entity_poly.type
_entity_poly.pdbx_seq_one_letter_code
_entity_poly.pdbx_strand_id
1 'polypeptide(L)'
;MNFLVRNLVENLEEGDRVILDVTHSFRSIPLMASVVALYLKEAKDVNVSVVYGKYNKETKVTECEDLTPLTKATSWIYAVRLFKEYGYAKELADLIKKRNEEIYRRSQSSKKPKLLGSMSQKLQDLSSSIRLGSIVAIRKNLTNFFNFIDRNKARIREETEVFVPEIAALLDGIEKRYRVIHVKSENFELSEKELESEKELLDFYLQTGDLGMALRLAREYLINVYLMSGGEKSDFLDRNVRESVSISTFGYDTILQARNHVAHFGFNKLQLPSLKKIEDHLKVLVQTPPEQLLESARKTQRNRKRALLTPLGTTKGALYTVLKKISPDLLLVITSKQGKAILSEILEKAEFKGEFRVILLEDPFMGVSEIDRVVSEIKEHLSDVDEVIVNLTGGTTFLTYVIERAKNQIRYGRKVKTILAVDKRTYEEQKQNPFVVGEILELD
;
A
#
# COMPACT_ATOMS: atom_id res chain seq x y z
N MET A 1 -0.85 -35.46 31.18
CA MET A 1 -0.22 -34.66 30.10
C MET A 1 0.69 -33.57 30.65
N ASN A 2 0.18 -32.62 31.46
CA ASN A 2 0.98 -31.48 31.99
C ASN A 2 2.28 -31.89 32.70
N PHE A 3 2.25 -32.93 33.53
CA PHE A 3 3.46 -33.46 34.18
C PHE A 3 4.53 -33.92 33.18
N LEU A 4 4.11 -34.60 32.10
CA LEU A 4 5.03 -35.14 31.09
C LEU A 4 5.64 -34.01 30.25
N VAL A 5 4.84 -33.00 29.88
CA VAL A 5 5.33 -31.78 29.22
C VAL A 5 6.36 -31.08 30.11
N ARG A 6 6.02 -30.82 31.37
CA ARG A 6 6.90 -30.11 32.29
C ARG A 6 8.26 -30.81 32.45
N ASN A 7 8.27 -32.12 32.72
CA ASN A 7 9.52 -32.86 32.89
C ASN A 7 10.37 -32.86 31.63
N LEU A 8 9.78 -33.14 30.45
CA LEU A 8 10.55 -33.16 29.21
C LEU A 8 11.07 -31.78 28.83
N VAL A 9 10.30 -30.71 29.10
CA VAL A 9 10.77 -29.33 28.94
C VAL A 9 11.92 -29.03 29.90
N GLU A 10 11.87 -29.44 31.16
CA GLU A 10 12.94 -29.14 32.14
C GLU A 10 14.25 -29.90 31.85
N ASN A 11 14.19 -31.04 31.16
CA ASN A 11 15.34 -31.94 30.99
C ASN A 11 15.96 -31.98 29.58
N LEU A 12 15.33 -31.34 28.58
CA LEU A 12 15.88 -31.28 27.21
C LEU A 12 16.40 -29.89 26.90
N GLU A 13 17.53 -29.81 26.21
CA GLU A 13 18.16 -28.57 25.78
C GLU A 13 17.94 -28.31 24.28
N GLU A 14 18.23 -27.08 23.85
CA GLU A 14 18.10 -26.69 22.45
C GLU A 14 19.06 -27.49 21.57
N GLY A 15 18.56 -28.02 20.45
CA GLY A 15 19.35 -28.82 19.52
C GLY A 15 19.59 -30.28 19.92
N ASP A 16 19.05 -30.73 21.07
CA ASP A 16 19.13 -32.13 21.49
C ASP A 16 18.58 -33.10 20.43
N ARG A 17 19.21 -34.28 20.34
CA ARG A 17 18.71 -35.38 19.52
C ARG A 17 17.96 -36.37 20.41
N VAL A 18 16.65 -36.44 20.22
CA VAL A 18 15.76 -37.28 21.02
C VAL A 18 15.28 -38.46 20.19
N ILE A 19 15.56 -39.67 20.65
CA ILE A 19 15.01 -40.91 20.06
C ILE A 19 13.90 -41.39 21.00
N LEU A 20 12.66 -41.25 20.55
CA LEU A 20 11.48 -41.71 21.28
C LEU A 20 11.15 -43.15 20.90
N ASP A 21 11.43 -44.08 21.81
CA ASP A 21 11.00 -45.47 21.69
C ASP A 21 9.53 -45.61 22.16
N VAL A 22 8.65 -46.02 21.23
CA VAL A 22 7.22 -46.23 21.49
C VAL A 22 6.83 -47.71 21.60
N THR A 23 7.81 -48.62 21.78
CA THR A 23 7.61 -50.08 21.81
C THR A 23 6.87 -50.57 23.05
N HIS A 24 7.24 -50.05 24.21
CA HIS A 24 6.78 -50.55 25.52
C HIS A 24 5.88 -49.55 26.24
N SER A 25 5.31 -49.97 27.38
CA SER A 25 4.33 -49.24 28.21
C SER A 25 2.86 -49.35 27.79
N PHE A 26 1.96 -48.82 28.63
CA PHE A 26 0.54 -48.67 28.29
C PHE A 26 0.42 -47.74 27.08
N ARG A 27 -0.35 -48.13 26.05
CA ARG A 27 -0.46 -47.41 24.77
C ARG A 27 -0.73 -45.90 24.89
N SER A 28 -1.44 -45.48 25.94
CA SER A 28 -1.71 -44.08 26.22
C SER A 28 -0.44 -43.25 26.45
N ILE A 29 0.60 -43.84 27.06
CA ILE A 29 1.85 -43.14 27.40
C ILE A 29 2.69 -42.85 26.14
N PRO A 30 3.04 -43.82 25.27
CA PRO A 30 3.75 -43.52 24.03
C PRO A 30 2.98 -42.57 23.10
N LEU A 31 1.64 -42.67 23.05
CA LEU A 31 0.81 -41.73 22.29
C LEU A 31 0.93 -40.30 22.83
N MET A 32 0.80 -40.11 24.14
CA MET A 32 1.00 -38.80 24.77
C MET A 32 2.44 -38.29 24.59
N ALA A 33 3.44 -39.13 24.80
CA ALA A 33 4.85 -38.77 24.66
C ALA A 33 5.19 -38.34 23.23
N SER A 34 4.61 -39.00 22.21
CA SER A 34 4.75 -38.61 20.81
C SER A 34 4.21 -37.20 20.56
N VAL A 35 3.01 -36.86 21.07
CA VAL A 35 2.44 -35.52 20.94
C VAL A 35 3.30 -34.47 21.65
N VAL A 36 3.82 -34.79 22.84
CA VAL A 36 4.69 -33.87 23.58
C VAL A 36 6.04 -33.68 22.89
N ALA A 37 6.61 -34.73 22.29
CA ALA A 37 7.84 -34.64 21.51
C ALA A 37 7.67 -33.76 20.26
N LEU A 38 6.50 -33.80 19.61
CA LEU A 38 6.16 -32.89 18.52
C LEU A 38 6.10 -31.43 18.97
N TYR A 39 5.54 -31.15 20.16
CA TYR A 39 5.57 -29.81 20.74
C TYR A 39 7.00 -29.36 21.06
N LEU A 40 7.82 -30.23 21.66
CA LEU A 40 9.20 -29.92 22.04
C LEU A 40 10.07 -29.60 20.82
N LYS A 41 9.86 -30.32 19.71
CA LYS A 41 10.51 -30.01 18.43
C LYS A 41 10.28 -28.55 18.03
N GLU A 42 9.06 -28.03 18.18
CA GLU A 42 8.74 -26.64 17.82
C GLU A 42 9.16 -25.64 18.91
N ALA A 43 9.09 -26.01 20.18
CA ALA A 43 9.35 -25.11 21.31
C ALA A 43 10.84 -24.98 21.71
N LYS A 44 11.66 -26.00 21.41
CA LYS A 44 13.06 -26.11 21.80
C LYS A 44 14.00 -26.46 20.64
N ASP A 45 13.51 -26.53 19.41
CA ASP A 45 14.30 -26.94 18.23
C ASP A 45 15.05 -28.27 18.42
N VAL A 46 14.44 -29.22 19.13
CA VAL A 46 15.01 -30.57 19.31
C VAL A 46 14.73 -31.45 18.11
N ASN A 47 15.70 -32.30 17.76
CA ASN A 47 15.56 -33.25 16.67
C ASN A 47 14.98 -34.58 17.17
N VAL A 48 13.69 -34.78 16.92
CA VAL A 48 12.94 -35.96 17.38
C VAL A 48 12.84 -37.03 16.28
N SER A 49 13.37 -38.21 16.58
CA SER A 49 13.10 -39.47 15.87
C SER A 49 12.17 -40.35 16.70
N VAL A 50 11.30 -41.10 16.04
CA VAL A 50 10.36 -42.02 16.71
C VAL A 50 10.61 -43.42 16.18
N VAL A 51 10.74 -44.40 17.06
CA VAL A 51 11.01 -45.80 16.69
C VAL A 51 10.05 -46.76 17.38
N TYR A 52 9.68 -47.84 16.69
CA TYR A 52 8.78 -48.85 17.19
C TYR A 52 9.33 -50.27 16.94
N GLY A 53 9.45 -51.06 18.00
CA GLY A 53 9.82 -52.46 17.94
C GLY A 53 8.63 -53.32 17.55
N LYS A 54 8.59 -53.74 16.28
CA LYS A 54 7.59 -54.65 15.74
C LYS A 54 8.00 -56.10 15.98
N TYR A 55 7.63 -56.63 17.15
CA TYR A 55 7.90 -58.04 17.49
C TYR A 55 7.01 -59.00 16.69
N ASN A 56 7.64 -59.96 16.00
CA ASN A 56 6.96 -61.05 15.33
C ASN A 56 7.05 -62.34 16.19
N LYS A 57 5.90 -62.84 16.62
CA LYS A 57 5.80 -64.05 17.47
C LYS A 57 6.21 -65.34 16.75
N GLU A 58 6.03 -65.41 15.44
CA GLU A 58 6.31 -66.61 14.64
C GLU A 58 7.81 -66.74 14.39
N THR A 59 8.46 -65.64 13.98
CA THR A 59 9.90 -65.62 13.68
C THR A 59 10.76 -65.39 14.92
N LYS A 60 10.16 -64.94 16.04
CA LYS A 60 10.84 -64.50 17.27
C LYS A 60 11.85 -63.36 17.04
N VAL A 61 11.66 -62.56 15.98
CA VAL A 61 12.49 -61.40 15.64
C VAL A 61 11.71 -60.11 15.92
N THR A 62 12.40 -59.09 16.42
CA THR A 62 11.86 -57.71 16.53
C THR A 62 12.49 -56.85 15.46
N GLU A 63 11.68 -56.29 14.56
CA GLU A 63 12.12 -55.28 13.61
C GLU A 63 11.98 -53.88 14.22
N CYS A 64 12.97 -53.01 14.03
CA CYS A 64 12.88 -51.60 14.43
C CYS A 64 12.28 -50.79 13.28
N GLU A 65 11.04 -50.36 13.43
CA GLU A 65 10.33 -49.54 12.48
C GLU A 65 10.56 -48.05 12.76
N ASP A 66 11.05 -47.32 11.78
CA ASP A 66 11.27 -45.87 11.87
C ASP A 66 9.95 -45.11 11.63
N LEU A 67 9.40 -44.56 12.70
CA LEU A 67 8.19 -43.75 12.72
C LEU A 67 8.50 -42.24 12.69
N THR A 68 9.75 -41.83 12.46
CA THR A 68 10.14 -40.43 12.24
C THR A 68 9.32 -39.71 11.14
N PRO A 69 8.76 -40.37 10.10
CA PRO A 69 7.84 -39.72 9.17
C PRO A 69 6.65 -38.99 9.85
N LEU A 70 6.22 -39.44 11.04
CA LEU A 70 5.19 -38.76 11.84
C LEU A 70 5.58 -37.31 12.17
N THR A 71 6.85 -37.06 12.50
CA THR A 71 7.35 -35.72 12.84
C THR A 71 7.53 -34.82 11.63
N LYS A 72 7.52 -35.38 10.41
CA LYS A 72 7.50 -34.61 9.15
C LYS A 72 6.09 -34.16 8.77
N ALA A 73 5.07 -34.96 9.09
CA ALA A 73 3.67 -34.62 8.82
C ALA A 73 3.22 -33.36 9.59
N THR A 74 3.75 -33.13 10.79
CA THR A 74 3.42 -31.92 11.57
C THR A 74 3.85 -30.63 10.91
N SER A 75 5.00 -30.62 10.22
CA SER A 75 5.44 -29.44 9.48
C SER A 75 4.45 -29.06 8.37
N TRP A 76 3.84 -30.05 7.70
CA TRP A 76 2.76 -29.79 6.75
C TRP A 76 1.53 -29.24 7.45
N ILE A 77 1.08 -29.85 8.55
CA ILE A 77 -0.08 -29.35 9.33
C ILE A 77 0.12 -27.87 9.71
N TYR A 78 1.31 -27.51 10.19
CA TYR A 78 1.66 -26.14 10.54
C TYR A 78 1.60 -25.20 9.33
N ALA A 79 2.27 -25.55 8.22
CA ALA A 79 2.28 -24.73 7.02
C ALA A 79 0.87 -24.54 6.43
N VAL A 80 0.03 -25.57 6.48
CA VAL A 80 -1.38 -25.50 6.05
C VAL A 80 -2.17 -24.55 6.94
N ARG A 81 -1.98 -24.62 8.26
CA ARG A 81 -2.64 -23.71 9.20
C ARG A 81 -2.23 -22.25 8.93
N LEU A 82 -0.93 -21.97 8.77
CA LEU A 82 -0.45 -20.63 8.45
C LEU A 82 -1.06 -20.09 7.15
N PHE A 83 -1.15 -20.92 6.11
CA PHE A 83 -1.78 -20.52 4.86
C PHE A 83 -3.29 -20.28 5.02
N LYS A 84 -4.00 -21.14 5.76
CA LYS A 84 -5.44 -20.98 5.97
C LYS A 84 -5.77 -19.76 6.82
N GLU A 85 -4.96 -19.45 7.82
CA GLU A 85 -5.17 -18.32 8.72
C GLU A 85 -4.73 -17.00 8.05
N TYR A 86 -3.50 -16.95 7.55
CA TYR A 86 -2.86 -15.71 7.09
C TYR A 86 -2.73 -15.60 5.56
N GLY A 87 -3.08 -16.64 4.80
CA GLY A 87 -3.04 -16.60 3.33
C GLY A 87 -1.65 -16.61 2.71
N TYR A 88 -0.59 -16.82 3.50
CA TYR A 88 0.79 -16.81 3.03
C TYR A 88 1.31 -18.22 2.77
N ALA A 89 1.82 -18.46 1.56
CA ALA A 89 2.22 -19.79 1.10
C ALA A 89 3.72 -20.09 1.24
N LYS A 90 4.52 -19.19 1.84
CA LYS A 90 5.98 -19.37 1.98
C LYS A 90 6.36 -20.71 2.60
N GLU A 91 5.74 -21.08 3.71
CA GLU A 91 6.08 -22.31 4.43
C GLU A 91 5.66 -23.57 3.66
N LEU A 92 4.57 -23.50 2.89
CA LEU A 92 4.18 -24.56 1.96
C LEU A 92 5.19 -24.68 0.82
N ALA A 93 5.61 -23.55 0.24
CA ALA A 93 6.60 -23.50 -0.82
C ALA A 93 7.93 -24.13 -0.39
N ASP A 94 8.41 -23.81 0.83
CA ASP A 94 9.65 -24.36 1.37
C ASP A 94 9.56 -25.89 1.57
N LEU A 95 8.41 -26.41 2.00
CA LEU A 95 8.19 -27.86 2.13
C LEU A 95 8.13 -28.57 0.77
N ILE A 96 7.46 -27.96 -0.23
CA ILE A 96 7.45 -28.48 -1.62
C ILE A 96 8.87 -28.53 -2.17
N LYS A 97 9.66 -27.47 -1.96
CA LYS A 97 11.06 -27.39 -2.41
C LYS A 97 11.90 -28.49 -1.77
N LYS A 98 11.84 -28.63 -0.44
CA LYS A 98 12.56 -29.68 0.30
C LYS A 98 12.19 -31.08 -0.20
N ARG A 99 10.89 -31.35 -0.39
CA ARG A 99 10.42 -32.64 -0.92
C ARG A 99 10.94 -32.89 -2.34
N ASN A 100 10.89 -31.88 -3.20
CA ASN A 100 11.43 -31.96 -4.56
C ASN A 100 12.93 -32.30 -4.54
N GLU A 101 13.73 -31.59 -3.73
CA GLU A 101 15.17 -31.86 -3.57
C GLU A 101 15.47 -33.25 -3.00
N GLU A 102 14.66 -33.74 -2.06
CA GLU A 102 14.77 -35.10 -1.52
C GLU A 102 14.51 -36.15 -2.62
N ILE A 103 13.48 -35.98 -3.46
CA ILE A 103 13.17 -36.89 -4.57
C ILE A 103 14.33 -36.93 -5.57
N TYR A 104 14.88 -35.77 -5.95
CA TYR A 104 15.99 -35.70 -6.88
C TYR A 104 17.27 -36.33 -6.33
N ARG A 105 17.52 -36.25 -5.02
CA ARG A 105 18.66 -36.90 -4.35
C ARG A 105 18.50 -38.41 -4.18
N ARG A 106 17.29 -38.89 -3.87
CA ARG A 106 17.02 -40.30 -3.52
C ARG A 106 16.66 -41.18 -4.72
N SER A 107 16.05 -40.64 -5.77
CA SER A 107 15.49 -41.50 -6.82
C SER A 107 16.51 -41.86 -7.90
N GLN A 108 16.79 -43.16 -8.05
CA GLN A 108 17.24 -43.77 -9.30
C GLN A 108 16.09 -43.95 -10.33
N SER A 109 14.86 -43.58 -9.96
CA SER A 109 13.64 -43.67 -10.78
C SER A 109 13.69 -42.75 -12.01
N SER A 110 13.07 -43.20 -13.10
CA SER A 110 12.84 -42.42 -14.32
C SER A 110 11.75 -41.35 -14.18
N LYS A 111 10.85 -41.47 -13.19
CA LYS A 111 9.73 -40.54 -12.99
C LYS A 111 10.07 -39.52 -11.90
N LYS A 112 10.36 -38.28 -12.32
CA LYS A 112 10.66 -37.13 -11.45
C LYS A 112 9.66 -36.00 -11.69
N PRO A 113 9.31 -35.21 -10.66
CA PRO A 113 8.49 -34.02 -10.83
C PRO A 113 9.23 -32.99 -11.69
N LYS A 114 8.55 -32.35 -12.65
CA LYS A 114 9.14 -31.29 -13.48
C LYS A 114 8.66 -29.91 -13.09
N LEU A 115 7.54 -29.80 -12.39
CA LEU A 115 6.86 -28.54 -12.11
C LEU A 115 6.91 -28.12 -10.64
N LEU A 116 7.17 -29.05 -9.70
CA LEU A 116 7.15 -28.74 -8.27
C LEU A 116 8.14 -27.63 -7.86
N GLY A 117 9.35 -27.63 -8.41
CA GLY A 117 10.33 -26.56 -8.14
C GLY A 117 9.81 -25.19 -8.57
N SER A 118 9.24 -25.10 -9.78
CA SER A 118 8.64 -23.88 -10.31
C SER A 118 7.39 -23.45 -9.53
N MET A 119 6.57 -24.40 -9.10
CA MET A 119 5.38 -24.15 -8.29
C MET A 119 5.77 -23.56 -6.92
N SER A 120 6.76 -24.18 -6.25
CA SER A 120 7.32 -23.68 -5.00
C SER A 120 7.81 -22.24 -5.15
N GLN A 121 8.67 -21.96 -6.14
CA GLN A 121 9.20 -20.61 -6.34
C GLN A 121 8.09 -19.58 -6.56
N LYS A 122 7.09 -19.88 -7.38
CA LYS A 122 5.98 -18.94 -7.64
C LYS A 122 5.10 -18.68 -6.43
N LEU A 123 4.86 -19.70 -5.59
CA LEU A 123 4.16 -19.51 -4.31
C LEU A 123 4.98 -18.64 -3.36
N GLN A 124 6.30 -18.83 -3.31
CA GLN A 124 7.20 -18.01 -2.50
C GLN A 124 7.24 -16.56 -2.97
N ASP A 125 7.39 -16.32 -4.28
CA ASP A 125 7.42 -14.99 -4.89
C ASP A 125 6.11 -14.24 -4.63
N LEU A 126 4.97 -14.91 -4.83
CA LEU A 126 3.65 -14.35 -4.59
C LEU A 126 3.43 -14.05 -3.10
N SER A 127 3.75 -15.00 -2.22
CA SER A 127 3.62 -14.78 -0.78
C SER A 127 4.50 -13.62 -0.31
N SER A 128 5.68 -13.46 -0.88
CA SER A 128 6.62 -12.39 -0.52
C SER A 128 6.14 -11.02 -1.02
N SER A 129 5.62 -10.94 -2.24
CA SER A 129 5.10 -9.66 -2.77
C SER A 129 3.85 -9.20 -2.03
N ILE A 130 2.96 -10.12 -1.62
CA ILE A 130 1.80 -9.79 -0.77
C ILE A 130 2.28 -9.26 0.59
N ARG A 131 3.18 -9.96 1.29
CA ARG A 131 3.73 -9.45 2.58
C ARG A 131 4.44 -8.10 2.44
N LEU A 132 5.10 -7.85 1.32
CA LEU A 132 5.79 -6.59 1.05
C LEU A 132 4.82 -5.43 0.77
N GLY A 133 3.61 -5.71 0.28
CA GLY A 133 2.62 -4.68 -0.08
C GLY A 133 2.95 -3.92 -1.38
N SER A 134 3.82 -4.47 -2.24
CA SER A 134 4.16 -3.84 -3.53
C SER A 134 3.14 -4.23 -4.60
N ILE A 135 2.18 -3.35 -4.90
CA ILE A 135 1.06 -3.64 -5.81
C ILE A 135 1.54 -4.12 -7.20
N VAL A 136 2.57 -3.48 -7.77
CA VAL A 136 3.15 -3.85 -9.05
C VAL A 136 3.74 -5.27 -9.01
N ALA A 137 4.48 -5.61 -7.94
CA ALA A 137 5.04 -6.94 -7.77
C ALA A 137 3.95 -8.00 -7.50
N ILE A 138 2.89 -7.65 -6.76
CA ILE A 138 1.73 -8.50 -6.52
C ILE A 138 1.05 -8.84 -7.85
N ARG A 139 0.72 -7.85 -8.69
CA ARG A 139 0.10 -8.08 -10.00
C ARG A 139 0.97 -8.93 -10.92
N LYS A 140 2.27 -8.62 -11.02
CA LYS A 140 3.24 -9.42 -11.79
C LYS A 140 3.28 -10.87 -11.31
N ASN A 141 3.38 -11.11 -10.00
CA ASN A 141 3.51 -12.46 -9.45
C ASN A 141 2.21 -13.25 -9.52
N LEU A 142 1.04 -12.60 -9.37
CA LEU A 142 -0.26 -13.23 -9.61
C LEU A 142 -0.41 -13.67 -11.07
N THR A 143 -0.10 -12.80 -12.02
CA THR A 143 -0.14 -13.14 -13.45
C THR A 143 0.82 -14.27 -13.78
N ASN A 144 2.05 -14.24 -13.25
CA ASN A 144 3.02 -15.32 -13.44
C ASN A 144 2.60 -16.64 -12.78
N PHE A 145 1.94 -16.58 -11.63
CA PHE A 145 1.42 -17.74 -10.93
C PHE A 145 0.26 -18.36 -11.71
N PHE A 146 -0.76 -17.58 -12.08
CA PHE A 146 -1.93 -18.10 -12.77
C PHE A 146 -1.64 -18.51 -14.21
N ASN A 147 -0.78 -17.82 -14.94
CA ASN A 147 -0.30 -18.30 -16.24
C ASN A 147 0.37 -19.67 -16.13
N PHE A 148 1.10 -19.93 -15.04
CA PHE A 148 1.73 -21.22 -14.79
C PHE A 148 0.71 -22.29 -14.39
N ILE A 149 -0.18 -21.99 -13.43
CA ILE A 149 -1.22 -22.92 -12.97
C ILE A 149 -2.16 -23.30 -14.13
N ASP A 150 -2.68 -22.31 -14.86
CA ASP A 150 -3.69 -22.53 -15.88
C ASP A 150 -3.13 -23.31 -17.08
N ARG A 151 -1.89 -23.03 -17.50
CA ARG A 151 -1.22 -23.77 -18.58
C ARG A 151 -0.86 -25.21 -18.20
N ASN A 152 -0.63 -25.49 -16.92
CA ASN A 152 -0.10 -26.78 -16.47
C ASN A 152 -1.06 -27.55 -15.54
N LYS A 153 -2.34 -27.18 -15.49
CA LYS A 153 -3.30 -27.64 -14.47
C LYS A 153 -3.32 -29.16 -14.26
N ALA A 154 -3.48 -29.93 -15.34
CA ALA A 154 -3.54 -31.40 -15.27
C ALA A 154 -2.24 -32.01 -14.73
N ARG A 155 -1.09 -31.52 -15.22
CA ARG A 155 0.23 -32.02 -14.81
C ARG A 155 0.59 -31.64 -13.38
N ILE A 156 0.21 -30.43 -12.94
CA ILE A 156 0.40 -30.01 -11.55
C ILE A 156 -0.39 -30.94 -10.62
N ARG A 157 -1.67 -31.24 -10.95
CA ARG A 157 -2.47 -32.18 -10.16
C ARG A 157 -1.80 -33.55 -10.08
N GLU A 158 -1.43 -34.14 -11.23
CA GLU A 158 -0.73 -35.44 -11.27
C GLU A 158 0.56 -35.42 -10.42
N GLU A 159 1.42 -34.41 -10.60
CA GLU A 159 2.68 -34.34 -9.85
C GLU A 159 2.44 -34.14 -8.35
N THR A 160 1.45 -33.34 -7.95
CA THR A 160 1.13 -33.19 -6.53
C THR A 160 0.53 -34.46 -5.94
N GLU A 161 -0.36 -35.17 -6.63
CA GLU A 161 -0.93 -36.43 -6.13
C GLU A 161 0.14 -37.50 -5.92
N VAL A 162 1.11 -37.57 -6.82
CA VAL A 162 2.18 -38.58 -6.76
C VAL A 162 3.27 -38.21 -5.76
N PHE A 163 3.71 -36.95 -5.74
CA PHE A 163 4.95 -36.57 -5.04
C PHE A 163 4.72 -35.73 -3.77
N VAL A 164 3.59 -35.01 -3.69
CA VAL A 164 3.26 -34.10 -2.56
C VAL A 164 1.74 -34.11 -2.27
N PRO A 165 1.16 -35.27 -1.89
CA PRO A 165 -0.29 -35.42 -1.72
C PRO A 165 -0.87 -34.46 -0.66
N GLU A 166 -0.06 -34.01 0.30
CA GLU A 166 -0.44 -33.03 1.32
C GLU A 166 -0.88 -31.69 0.71
N ILE A 167 -0.35 -31.33 -0.47
CA ILE A 167 -0.70 -30.12 -1.22
C ILE A 167 -1.85 -30.37 -2.20
N ALA A 168 -1.99 -31.58 -2.73
CA ALA A 168 -3.04 -31.90 -3.70
C ALA A 168 -4.44 -31.53 -3.19
N ALA A 169 -4.71 -31.80 -1.90
CA ALA A 169 -5.97 -31.46 -1.23
C ALA A 169 -6.21 -29.94 -1.04
N LEU A 170 -5.17 -29.12 -1.19
CA LEU A 170 -5.21 -27.67 -0.95
C LEU A 170 -5.10 -26.84 -2.21
N LEU A 171 -4.77 -27.44 -3.35
CA LEU A 171 -4.59 -26.73 -4.62
C LEU A 171 -5.77 -25.82 -4.93
N ASP A 172 -7.00 -26.33 -4.80
CA ASP A 172 -8.21 -25.58 -5.11
C ASP A 172 -8.44 -24.44 -4.10
N GLY A 173 -8.07 -24.63 -2.84
CA GLY A 173 -8.11 -23.59 -1.82
C GLY A 173 -7.08 -22.48 -2.07
N ILE A 174 -5.87 -22.85 -2.49
CA ILE A 174 -4.81 -21.90 -2.88
C ILE A 174 -5.23 -21.10 -4.11
N GLU A 175 -5.71 -21.80 -5.15
CA GLU A 175 -6.20 -21.19 -6.38
C GLU A 175 -7.33 -20.20 -6.07
N LYS A 176 -8.37 -20.63 -5.35
CA LYS A 176 -9.51 -19.79 -4.98
C LYS A 176 -9.08 -18.55 -4.21
N ARG A 177 -8.23 -18.71 -3.19
CA ARG A 177 -7.82 -17.59 -2.32
C ARG A 177 -7.04 -16.51 -3.07
N TYR A 178 -6.19 -16.89 -4.02
CA TYR A 178 -5.43 -15.91 -4.80
C TYR A 178 -6.16 -15.43 -6.06
N ARG A 179 -7.17 -16.17 -6.56
CA ARG A 179 -7.85 -15.82 -7.81
C ARG A 179 -8.70 -14.56 -7.66
N VAL A 180 -9.33 -14.36 -6.51
CA VAL A 180 -10.19 -13.19 -6.25
C VAL A 180 -9.42 -11.87 -6.30
N ILE A 181 -8.13 -11.86 -5.96
CA ILE A 181 -7.25 -10.69 -6.04
C ILE A 181 -6.49 -10.58 -7.38
N HIS A 182 -6.80 -11.42 -8.37
CA HIS A 182 -6.11 -11.44 -9.66
C HIS A 182 -6.93 -10.76 -10.76
N VAL A 183 -6.33 -9.76 -11.41
CA VAL A 183 -6.86 -9.16 -12.62
C VAL A 183 -6.18 -9.78 -13.83
N LYS A 184 -6.96 -10.39 -14.72
CA LYS A 184 -6.46 -10.87 -16.01
C LYS A 184 -6.33 -9.68 -16.97
N SER A 185 -5.16 -9.07 -16.98
CA SER A 185 -4.80 -7.96 -17.87
C SER A 185 -3.35 -8.11 -18.35
N GLU A 186 -3.07 -7.65 -19.56
CA GLU A 186 -1.72 -7.58 -20.11
C GLU A 186 -0.92 -6.43 -19.49
N ASN A 187 -1.60 -5.34 -19.13
CA ASN A 187 -1.02 -4.14 -18.54
C ASN A 187 -1.62 -3.86 -17.15
N PHE A 188 -0.81 -3.27 -16.27
CA PHE A 188 -1.28 -2.76 -14.99
C PHE A 188 -1.87 -1.36 -15.18
N GLU A 189 -3.19 -1.28 -15.21
CA GLU A 189 -3.94 -0.06 -15.53
C GLU A 189 -5.03 0.19 -14.50
N LEU A 190 -5.29 1.47 -14.22
CA LEU A 190 -6.40 1.86 -13.35
C LEU A 190 -7.74 1.62 -14.07
N SER A 191 -8.50 0.66 -13.54
CA SER A 191 -9.77 0.22 -14.09
C SER A 191 -10.73 -0.24 -12.99
N GLU A 192 -12.02 -0.42 -13.31
CA GLU A 192 -13.01 -0.91 -12.33
C GLU A 192 -12.64 -2.31 -11.83
N LYS A 193 -12.09 -3.16 -12.70
CA LYS A 193 -11.58 -4.49 -12.33
C LYS A 193 -10.39 -4.41 -11.38
N GLU A 194 -9.53 -3.41 -11.57
CA GLU A 194 -8.42 -3.17 -10.66
C GLU A 194 -8.91 -2.68 -9.30
N LEU A 195 -9.87 -1.75 -9.26
CA LEU A 195 -10.48 -1.31 -8.00
C LEU A 195 -11.16 -2.47 -7.25
N GLU A 196 -11.87 -3.35 -7.94
CA GLU A 196 -12.48 -4.53 -7.28
C GLU A 196 -11.40 -5.47 -6.74
N SER A 197 -10.34 -5.71 -7.50
CA SER A 197 -9.21 -6.53 -7.05
C SER A 197 -8.43 -5.92 -5.88
N GLU A 198 -8.27 -4.59 -5.84
CA GLU A 198 -7.69 -3.88 -4.70
C GLU A 198 -8.58 -3.98 -3.46
N LYS A 199 -9.91 -3.93 -3.63
CA LYS A 199 -10.87 -4.15 -2.54
C LYS A 199 -10.80 -5.58 -1.99
N GLU A 200 -10.71 -6.59 -2.86
CA GLU A 200 -10.49 -7.99 -2.46
C GLU A 200 -9.14 -8.19 -1.75
N LEU A 201 -8.09 -7.49 -2.19
CA LEU A 201 -6.80 -7.51 -1.51
C LEU A 201 -6.84 -6.79 -0.15
N LEU A 202 -7.62 -5.72 -0.04
CA LEU A 202 -7.88 -5.04 1.22
C LEU A 202 -8.63 -5.96 2.20
N ASP A 203 -9.66 -6.66 1.73
CA ASP A 203 -10.38 -7.67 2.53
C ASP A 203 -9.46 -8.81 2.94
N PHE A 204 -8.57 -9.26 2.06
CA PHE A 204 -7.55 -10.26 2.40
C PHE A 204 -6.68 -9.81 3.59
N TYR A 205 -6.19 -8.57 3.62
CA TYR A 205 -5.39 -8.09 4.76
C TYR A 205 -6.23 -7.96 6.04
N LEU A 206 -7.49 -7.58 5.90
CA LEU A 206 -8.42 -7.46 7.03
C LEU A 206 -8.73 -8.83 7.65
N GLN A 207 -9.04 -9.83 6.82
CA GLN A 207 -9.31 -11.21 7.24
C GLN A 207 -8.09 -11.88 7.89
N THR A 208 -6.88 -11.49 7.48
CA THR A 208 -5.62 -12.03 8.03
C THR A 208 -5.13 -11.27 9.26
N GLY A 209 -5.85 -10.21 9.69
CA GLY A 209 -5.51 -9.40 10.85
C GLY A 209 -4.36 -8.41 10.62
N ASP A 210 -3.87 -8.25 9.39
CA ASP A 210 -2.82 -7.29 9.05
C ASP A 210 -3.40 -5.89 8.83
N LEU A 211 -3.82 -5.26 9.93
CA LEU A 211 -4.39 -3.91 9.92
C LEU A 211 -3.40 -2.86 9.38
N GLY A 212 -2.09 -3.11 9.53
CA GLY A 212 -1.05 -2.21 9.03
C GLY A 212 -1.01 -2.16 7.50
N MET A 213 -1.02 -3.33 6.85
CA MET A 213 -1.12 -3.42 5.39
C MET A 213 -2.49 -2.95 4.89
N ALA A 214 -3.57 -3.33 5.59
CA ALA A 214 -4.91 -2.89 5.23
C ALA A 214 -5.03 -1.35 5.21
N LEU A 215 -4.52 -0.65 6.25
CA LEU A 215 -4.52 0.82 6.28
C LEU A 215 -3.71 1.44 5.14
N ARG A 216 -2.53 0.88 4.84
CA ARG A 216 -1.66 1.36 3.76
C ARG A 216 -2.37 1.22 2.42
N LEU A 217 -2.95 0.05 2.13
CA LEU A 217 -3.68 -0.18 0.89
C LEU A 217 -4.98 0.64 0.82
N ALA A 218 -5.75 0.75 1.91
CA ALA A 218 -6.98 1.54 1.96
C ALA A 218 -6.76 2.99 1.53
N ARG A 219 -5.64 3.60 1.97
CA ARG A 219 -5.28 4.96 1.57
C ARG A 219 -4.99 5.07 0.08
N GLU A 220 -4.24 4.12 -0.49
CA GLU A 220 -3.92 4.10 -1.91
C GLU A 220 -5.15 3.76 -2.78
N TYR A 221 -6.02 2.89 -2.30
CA TYR A 221 -7.29 2.52 -2.92
C TYR A 221 -8.22 3.75 -3.06
N LEU A 222 -8.36 4.55 -2.00
CA LEU A 222 -9.14 5.78 -2.04
C LEU A 222 -8.56 6.81 -3.02
N ILE A 223 -7.23 6.88 -3.18
CA ILE A 223 -6.58 7.69 -4.21
C ILE A 223 -6.97 7.19 -5.60
N ASN A 224 -6.89 5.88 -5.84
CA ASN A 224 -7.23 5.28 -7.13
C ASN A 224 -8.69 5.54 -7.50
N VAL A 225 -9.62 5.40 -6.55
CA VAL A 225 -11.02 5.79 -6.73
C VAL A 225 -11.13 7.25 -7.17
N TYR A 226 -10.44 8.17 -6.49
CA TYR A 226 -10.50 9.59 -6.85
C TYR A 226 -9.91 9.87 -8.24
N LEU A 227 -8.73 9.34 -8.55
CA LEU A 227 -8.10 9.51 -9.86
C LEU A 227 -9.00 9.00 -10.97
N MET A 228 -9.55 7.79 -10.81
CA MET A 228 -10.45 7.18 -11.77
C MET A 228 -11.74 8.01 -11.94
N SER A 229 -12.27 8.57 -10.85
CA SER A 229 -13.46 9.43 -10.91
C SER A 229 -13.25 10.70 -11.73
N GLY A 230 -12.00 11.20 -11.79
CA GLY A 230 -11.59 12.35 -12.59
C GLY A 230 -11.15 12.01 -14.01
N GLY A 231 -11.20 10.73 -14.41
CA GLY A 231 -10.79 10.26 -15.73
C GLY A 231 -9.28 10.03 -15.88
N GLU A 232 -8.49 10.17 -14.82
CA GLU A 232 -7.05 9.94 -14.84
C GLU A 232 -6.75 8.44 -14.89
N LYS A 233 -5.91 8.01 -15.83
CA LYS A 233 -5.63 6.58 -16.08
C LYS A 233 -4.17 6.28 -16.44
N SER A 234 -3.48 7.18 -17.14
CA SER A 234 -2.12 6.94 -17.65
C SER A 234 -1.06 7.05 -16.55
N ASP A 235 -1.21 8.04 -15.67
CA ASP A 235 -0.16 8.42 -14.72
C ASP A 235 -0.55 8.15 -13.26
N PHE A 236 -1.47 7.19 -13.04
CA PHE A 236 -1.96 6.91 -11.70
C PHE A 236 -0.87 6.40 -10.73
N LEU A 237 0.25 5.88 -11.23
CA LEU A 237 1.41 5.48 -10.43
C LEU A 237 2.38 6.63 -10.16
N ASP A 238 2.25 7.77 -10.84
CA ASP A 238 3.11 8.91 -10.63
C ASP A 238 2.93 9.48 -9.23
N ARG A 239 4.05 9.70 -8.54
CA ARG A 239 4.05 10.15 -7.16
C ARG A 239 3.40 11.52 -7.00
N ASN A 240 3.67 12.46 -7.90
CA ASN A 240 3.15 13.82 -7.81
C ASN A 240 1.64 13.83 -8.05
N VAL A 241 1.17 13.04 -9.03
CA VAL A 241 -0.27 12.83 -9.27
C VAL A 241 -0.96 12.32 -8.01
N ARG A 242 -0.38 11.29 -7.35
CA ARG A 242 -0.95 10.72 -6.12
C ARG A 242 -0.89 11.65 -4.92
N GLU A 243 0.18 12.42 -4.75
CA GLU A 243 0.33 13.40 -3.66
C GLU A 243 -0.62 14.60 -3.80
N SER A 244 -1.09 14.88 -5.02
CA SER A 244 -2.04 15.96 -5.31
C SER A 244 -3.49 15.67 -4.88
N VAL A 245 -3.79 14.42 -4.49
CA VAL A 245 -5.15 14.00 -4.13
C VAL A 245 -5.45 14.29 -2.66
N SER A 246 -6.47 15.12 -2.41
CA SER A 246 -7.05 15.32 -1.08
C SER A 246 -8.07 14.24 -0.77
N ILE A 247 -7.77 13.33 0.16
CA ILE A 247 -8.70 12.25 0.55
C ILE A 247 -9.57 12.68 1.74
N SER A 248 -9.21 13.75 2.47
CA SER A 248 -9.96 14.21 3.65
C SER A 248 -11.40 14.62 3.31
N THR A 249 -11.64 15.03 2.07
CA THR A 249 -12.97 15.39 1.55
C THR A 249 -13.91 14.20 1.34
N PHE A 250 -13.43 12.97 1.52
CA PHE A 250 -14.22 11.74 1.39
C PHE A 250 -14.81 11.21 2.70
N GLY A 251 -14.51 11.82 3.85
CA GLY A 251 -14.99 11.33 5.15
C GLY A 251 -14.23 10.11 5.68
N TYR A 252 -13.05 9.79 5.14
CA TYR A 252 -12.18 8.69 5.61
C TYR A 252 -11.00 9.19 6.46
N ASP A 253 -11.16 10.31 7.16
CA ASP A 253 -10.08 10.91 7.97
C ASP A 253 -9.48 9.95 9.00
N THR A 254 -10.32 9.09 9.60
CA THR A 254 -9.87 8.04 10.54
C THR A 254 -8.82 7.12 9.88
N ILE A 255 -9.06 6.69 8.64
CA ILE A 255 -8.14 5.82 7.89
C ILE A 255 -6.84 6.57 7.58
N LEU A 256 -6.93 7.84 7.17
CA LEU A 256 -5.76 8.66 6.84
C LEU A 256 -4.87 8.89 8.06
N GLN A 257 -5.46 9.30 9.18
CA GLN A 257 -4.74 9.54 10.42
C GLN A 257 -4.10 8.26 10.95
N ALA A 258 -4.86 7.15 10.96
CA ALA A 258 -4.35 5.85 11.39
C ALA A 258 -3.21 5.36 10.49
N ARG A 259 -3.36 5.45 9.17
CA ARG A 259 -2.32 5.08 8.20
C ARG A 259 -1.06 5.91 8.42
N ASN A 260 -1.17 7.23 8.55
CA ASN A 260 -0.01 8.11 8.79
C ASN A 260 0.69 7.74 10.11
N HIS A 261 -0.08 7.50 11.16
CA HIS A 261 0.48 7.11 12.45
C HIS A 261 1.25 5.78 12.37
N VAL A 262 0.66 4.76 11.74
CA VAL A 262 1.29 3.45 11.53
C VAL A 262 2.50 3.53 10.58
N ALA A 263 2.41 4.34 9.52
CA ALA A 263 3.50 4.50 8.54
C ALA A 263 4.78 5.07 9.16
N HIS A 264 4.63 5.91 10.18
CA HIS A 264 5.73 6.51 10.94
C HIS A 264 5.95 5.84 12.29
N PHE A 265 5.46 4.62 12.52
CA PHE A 265 5.62 3.89 13.80
C PHE A 265 5.25 4.71 15.05
N GLY A 266 4.26 5.58 14.94
CA GLY A 266 3.79 6.42 16.04
C GLY A 266 4.69 7.59 16.42
N PHE A 267 5.77 7.88 15.65
CA PHE A 267 6.62 9.07 15.85
C PHE A 267 5.92 10.36 15.37
N ASN A 268 4.78 10.69 15.97
CA ASN A 268 4.00 11.91 15.74
C ASN A 268 3.13 12.23 16.98
N LYS A 269 2.56 13.43 17.03
CA LYS A 269 1.70 13.89 18.13
C LYS A 269 0.23 13.43 18.00
N LEU A 270 -0.11 12.61 16.99
CA LEU A 270 -1.50 12.20 16.76
C LEU A 270 -1.87 11.08 17.73
N GLN A 271 -3.07 11.18 18.31
CA GLN A 271 -3.66 10.07 19.04
C GLN A 271 -4.24 9.07 18.04
N LEU A 272 -3.77 7.83 18.10
CA LEU A 272 -4.28 6.75 17.25
C LEU A 272 -5.69 6.37 17.70
N PRO A 273 -6.68 6.27 16.79
CA PRO A 273 -7.97 5.67 17.10
C PRO A 273 -7.82 4.24 17.64
N SER A 274 -8.79 3.74 18.41
CA SER A 274 -8.73 2.36 18.91
C SER A 274 -8.68 1.36 17.75
N LEU A 275 -8.02 0.20 17.95
CA LEU A 275 -7.91 -0.85 16.94
C LEU A 275 -9.28 -1.28 16.40
N LYS A 276 -10.27 -1.43 17.28
CA LYS A 276 -11.65 -1.76 16.90
C LYS A 276 -12.25 -0.69 15.98
N LYS A 277 -12.07 0.60 16.30
CA LYS A 277 -12.56 1.70 15.47
C LYS A 277 -11.90 1.69 14.09
N ILE A 278 -10.60 1.41 14.01
CA ILE A 278 -9.86 1.28 12.74
C ILE A 278 -10.43 0.13 11.92
N GLU A 279 -10.59 -1.05 12.54
CA GLU A 279 -11.12 -2.24 11.90
C GLU A 279 -12.55 -2.01 11.37
N ASP A 280 -13.41 -1.35 12.15
CA ASP A 280 -14.78 -1.03 11.73
C ASP A 280 -14.80 -0.10 10.51
N HIS A 281 -13.93 0.91 10.44
CA HIS A 281 -13.84 1.78 9.26
C HIS A 281 -13.30 1.06 8.02
N LEU A 282 -12.32 0.15 8.20
CA LEU A 282 -11.83 -0.69 7.11
C LEU A 282 -12.90 -1.66 6.60
N LYS A 283 -13.69 -2.26 7.50
CA LYS A 283 -14.84 -3.11 7.15
C LYS A 283 -15.87 -2.33 6.33
N VAL A 284 -16.23 -1.13 6.77
CA VAL A 284 -17.16 -0.27 6.02
C VAL A 284 -16.61 0.05 4.62
N LEU A 285 -15.32 0.38 4.51
CA LEU A 285 -14.69 0.65 3.21
C LEU A 285 -14.75 -0.58 2.28
N VAL A 286 -14.38 -1.76 2.78
CA VAL A 286 -14.43 -3.01 2.00
C VAL A 286 -15.87 -3.38 1.60
N GLN A 287 -16.85 -3.13 2.46
CA GLN A 287 -18.26 -3.41 2.17
C GLN A 287 -18.89 -2.40 1.21
N THR A 288 -18.28 -1.23 1.02
CA THR A 288 -18.78 -0.21 0.11
C THR A 288 -18.42 -0.58 -1.34
N PRO A 289 -19.39 -0.71 -2.26
CA PRO A 289 -19.10 -0.98 -3.66
C PRO A 289 -18.26 0.15 -4.30
N PRO A 290 -17.28 -0.16 -5.18
CA PRO A 290 -16.47 0.86 -5.84
C PRO A 290 -17.31 1.92 -6.57
N GLU A 291 -18.45 1.56 -7.13
CA GLU A 291 -19.34 2.48 -7.86
C GLU A 291 -19.86 3.60 -6.94
N GLN A 292 -20.22 3.27 -5.70
CA GLN A 292 -20.69 4.26 -4.73
C GLN A 292 -19.56 5.22 -4.30
N LEU A 293 -18.35 4.69 -4.16
CA LEU A 293 -17.16 5.49 -3.86
C LEU A 293 -16.82 6.42 -5.03
N LEU A 294 -16.91 5.92 -6.27
CA LEU A 294 -16.69 6.70 -7.49
C LEU A 294 -17.74 7.82 -7.63
N GLU A 295 -19.02 7.56 -7.35
CA GLU A 295 -20.05 8.60 -7.35
C GLU A 295 -19.79 9.68 -6.31
N SER A 296 -19.42 9.27 -5.10
CA SER A 296 -19.06 10.18 -4.01
C SER A 296 -17.85 11.04 -4.40
N ALA A 297 -16.83 10.42 -5.00
CA ALA A 297 -15.65 11.11 -5.54
C ALA A 297 -16.03 12.16 -6.59
N ARG A 298 -16.87 11.80 -7.58
CA ARG A 298 -17.32 12.70 -8.65
C ARG A 298 -18.05 13.92 -8.09
N LYS A 299 -18.90 13.74 -7.07
CA LYS A 299 -19.59 14.85 -6.40
C LYS A 299 -18.59 15.82 -5.76
N THR A 300 -17.61 15.29 -5.04
CA THR A 300 -16.54 16.09 -4.44
C THR A 300 -15.74 16.84 -5.51
N GLN A 301 -15.41 16.20 -6.63
CA GLN A 301 -14.65 16.84 -7.70
C GLN A 301 -15.39 17.98 -8.41
N ARG A 302 -16.73 17.93 -8.49
CA ARG A 302 -17.53 19.01 -9.10
C ARG A 302 -17.60 20.27 -8.25
N ASN A 303 -17.44 20.14 -6.93
CA ASN A 303 -17.54 21.25 -5.99
C ASN A 303 -16.18 21.88 -5.65
N ARG A 304 -15.13 21.59 -6.43
CA ARG A 304 -13.77 22.07 -6.15
C ARG A 304 -13.67 23.57 -6.32
N LYS A 305 -13.17 24.26 -5.29
CA LYS A 305 -12.75 25.66 -5.40
C LYS A 305 -11.34 25.73 -5.96
N ARG A 306 -11.13 26.62 -6.93
CA ARG A 306 -9.83 26.92 -7.52
C ARG A 306 -9.33 28.27 -7.01
N ALA A 307 -8.13 28.30 -6.47
CA ALA A 307 -7.47 29.54 -6.07
C ALA A 307 -6.32 29.91 -7.00
N LEU A 308 -6.06 31.22 -7.09
CA LEU A 308 -4.86 31.79 -7.67
C LEU A 308 -4.01 32.38 -6.54
N LEU A 309 -2.83 31.80 -6.31
CA LEU A 309 -1.80 32.35 -5.42
C LEU A 309 -0.81 33.15 -6.27
N THR A 310 -0.70 34.46 -6.02
CA THR A 310 0.10 35.35 -6.87
C THR A 310 0.82 36.41 -6.05
N PRO A 311 2.06 36.77 -6.41
CA PRO A 311 2.69 37.94 -5.86
C PRO A 311 2.14 39.17 -6.58
N LEU A 312 2.20 40.32 -5.92
CA LEU A 312 1.97 41.62 -6.55
C LEU A 312 3.01 42.62 -6.05
N GLY A 313 3.79 43.15 -6.98
CA GLY A 313 4.75 44.23 -6.78
C GLY A 313 4.12 45.56 -7.15
N THR A 314 4.86 46.40 -7.87
CA THR A 314 4.42 47.73 -8.30
C THR A 314 3.94 47.77 -9.75
N THR A 315 4.04 46.66 -10.49
CA THR A 315 3.58 46.54 -11.88
C THR A 315 2.26 45.77 -11.94
N LYS A 316 1.35 46.24 -12.81
CA LYS A 316 -0.04 45.74 -12.88
C LYS A 316 -0.25 44.60 -13.90
N GLY A 317 0.56 44.57 -14.96
CA GLY A 317 0.30 43.77 -16.16
C GLY A 317 0.34 42.25 -15.96
N ALA A 318 1.20 41.74 -15.08
CA ALA A 318 1.30 40.31 -14.81
C ALA A 318 -0.01 39.77 -14.21
N LEU A 319 -0.49 40.37 -13.11
CA LEU A 319 -1.75 39.95 -12.48
C LEU A 319 -2.95 40.15 -13.42
N TYR A 320 -3.01 41.26 -14.15
CA TYR A 320 -4.04 41.50 -15.15
C TYR A 320 -4.08 40.38 -16.21
N THR A 321 -2.92 40.00 -16.75
CA THR A 321 -2.80 38.91 -17.73
C THR A 321 -3.31 37.58 -17.18
N VAL A 322 -2.94 37.24 -15.94
CA VAL A 322 -3.40 36.00 -15.31
C VAL A 322 -4.92 36.02 -15.14
N LEU A 323 -5.50 37.10 -14.62
CA LEU A 323 -6.95 37.20 -14.38
C LEU A 323 -7.79 37.21 -15.67
N LYS A 324 -7.25 37.71 -16.79
CA LYS A 324 -7.94 37.62 -18.09
C LYS A 324 -7.91 36.23 -18.71
N LYS A 325 -6.97 35.38 -18.31
CA LYS A 325 -6.78 34.02 -18.87
C LYS A 325 -7.27 32.91 -17.95
N ILE A 326 -7.35 33.18 -16.66
CA ILE A 326 -7.69 32.22 -15.62
C ILE A 326 -8.73 32.87 -14.71
N SER A 327 -9.84 32.17 -14.51
CA SER A 327 -10.93 32.58 -13.61
C SER A 327 -10.87 31.75 -12.33
N PRO A 328 -10.17 32.21 -11.27
CA PRO A 328 -10.20 31.54 -9.97
C PRO A 328 -11.46 31.91 -9.18
N ASP A 329 -11.92 31.01 -8.31
CA ASP A 329 -12.95 31.29 -7.31
C ASP A 329 -12.41 32.18 -6.19
N LEU A 330 -11.12 31.98 -5.84
CA LEU A 330 -10.39 32.72 -4.82
C LEU A 330 -9.08 33.28 -5.37
N LEU A 331 -8.88 34.59 -5.26
CA LEU A 331 -7.61 35.25 -5.54
C LEU A 331 -6.87 35.54 -4.23
N LEU A 332 -5.71 34.92 -4.01
CA LEU A 332 -4.85 35.16 -2.86
C LEU A 332 -3.58 35.91 -3.29
N VAL A 333 -3.50 37.18 -2.91
CA VAL A 333 -2.41 38.09 -3.30
C VAL A 333 -1.44 38.30 -2.14
N ILE A 334 -0.15 38.09 -2.38
CA ILE A 334 0.92 38.44 -1.42
C ILE A 334 1.65 39.67 -1.92
N THR A 335 1.65 40.73 -1.12
CA THR A 335 2.14 42.04 -1.56
C THR A 335 2.55 42.95 -0.41
N SER A 336 3.20 44.06 -0.73
CA SER A 336 3.48 45.15 0.20
C SER A 336 2.31 46.14 0.26
N LYS A 337 2.37 47.12 1.18
CA LYS A 337 1.38 48.21 1.25
C LYS A 337 1.24 48.97 -0.08
N GLN A 338 2.35 49.14 -0.82
CA GLN A 338 2.35 49.82 -2.12
C GLN A 338 1.62 49.00 -3.20
N GLY A 339 1.87 47.68 -3.26
CA GLY A 339 1.19 46.82 -4.24
C GLY A 339 -0.30 46.63 -3.93
N LYS A 340 -0.69 46.62 -2.64
CA LYS A 340 -2.12 46.64 -2.25
C LYS A 340 -2.87 47.85 -2.81
N ALA A 341 -2.22 49.02 -2.92
CA ALA A 341 -2.86 50.24 -3.41
C ALA A 341 -3.26 50.16 -4.90
N ILE A 342 -2.54 49.38 -5.71
CA ILE A 342 -2.81 49.22 -7.15
C ILE A 342 -3.75 48.04 -7.45
N LEU A 343 -4.05 47.18 -6.48
CA LEU A 343 -4.83 45.96 -6.68
C LEU A 343 -6.26 46.27 -7.16
N SER A 344 -6.95 47.22 -6.53
CA SER A 344 -8.34 47.55 -6.86
C SER A 344 -8.54 47.91 -8.34
N GLU A 345 -7.60 48.68 -8.90
CA GLU A 345 -7.63 49.06 -10.32
C GLU A 345 -7.41 47.84 -11.24
N ILE A 346 -6.54 46.90 -10.86
CA ILE A 346 -6.32 45.66 -11.62
C ILE A 346 -7.59 44.81 -11.64
N LEU A 347 -8.24 44.64 -10.48
CA LEU A 347 -9.46 43.83 -10.37
C LEU A 347 -10.60 44.40 -11.20
N GLU A 348 -10.77 45.73 -11.16
CA GLU A 348 -11.77 46.44 -11.96
C GLU A 348 -11.51 46.25 -13.46
N LYS A 349 -10.28 46.49 -13.92
CA LYS A 349 -9.91 46.34 -15.34
C LYS A 349 -9.97 44.89 -15.82
N ALA A 350 -9.65 43.93 -14.95
CA ALA A 350 -9.76 42.51 -15.25
C ALA A 350 -11.20 41.99 -15.21
N GLU A 351 -12.16 42.78 -14.72
CA GLU A 351 -13.55 42.39 -14.47
C GLU A 351 -13.65 41.17 -13.53
N PHE A 352 -12.75 41.09 -12.55
CA PHE A 352 -12.70 39.97 -11.61
C PHE A 352 -13.88 40.03 -10.63
N LYS A 353 -14.65 38.94 -10.56
CA LYS A 353 -15.86 38.83 -9.70
C LYS A 353 -15.73 37.82 -8.56
N GLY A 354 -14.60 37.12 -8.46
CA GLY A 354 -14.35 36.13 -7.42
C GLY A 354 -14.03 36.77 -6.07
N GLU A 355 -13.89 35.92 -5.06
CA GLU A 355 -13.41 36.37 -3.74
C GLU A 355 -11.92 36.70 -3.83
N PHE A 356 -11.44 37.73 -3.13
CA PHE A 356 -10.00 37.98 -3.01
C PHE A 356 -9.57 38.25 -1.57
N ARG A 357 -8.36 37.81 -1.25
CA ARG A 357 -7.69 37.99 0.04
C ARG A 357 -6.29 38.52 -0.20
N VAL A 358 -5.81 39.39 0.69
CA VAL A 358 -4.50 40.02 0.58
C VAL A 358 -3.70 39.75 1.85
N ILE A 359 -2.56 39.09 1.70
CA ILE A 359 -1.58 38.91 2.78
C ILE A 359 -0.50 39.97 2.60
N LEU A 360 -0.36 40.82 3.62
CA LEU A 360 0.65 41.87 3.62
C LEU A 360 1.99 41.33 4.12
N LEU A 361 3.05 41.64 3.38
CA LEU A 361 4.44 41.48 3.78
C LEU A 361 5.01 42.87 4.07
N GLU A 362 5.49 43.11 5.29
CA GLU A 362 5.94 44.44 5.71
C GLU A 362 7.23 44.84 4.99
N ASP A 363 8.20 43.93 4.92
CA ASP A 363 9.43 44.09 4.14
C ASP A 363 9.46 43.15 2.92
N PRO A 364 9.11 43.64 1.71
CA PRO A 364 9.10 42.85 0.49
C PRO A 364 10.51 42.57 -0.10
N PHE A 365 11.59 42.87 0.64
CA PHE A 365 12.97 42.64 0.21
C PHE A 365 13.79 41.83 1.22
N MET A 366 13.62 42.03 2.53
CA MET A 366 14.40 41.35 3.59
C MET A 366 13.57 40.77 4.75
N GLY A 367 12.24 40.68 4.62
CA GLY A 367 11.31 40.20 5.66
C GLY A 367 11.38 38.69 5.96
N VAL A 368 12.58 38.12 6.13
CA VAL A 368 12.80 36.67 6.35
C VAL A 368 12.08 36.16 7.60
N SER A 369 11.98 36.99 8.64
CA SER A 369 11.26 36.66 9.88
C SER A 369 9.73 36.55 9.71
N GLU A 370 9.17 37.08 8.62
CA GLU A 370 7.72 37.07 8.35
C GLU A 370 7.26 35.84 7.57
N ILE A 371 8.20 35.07 7.00
CA ILE A 371 7.91 33.97 6.08
C ILE A 371 6.97 32.94 6.70
N ASP A 372 7.25 32.48 7.92
CA ASP A 372 6.47 31.41 8.54
C ASP A 372 5.04 31.87 8.91
N ARG A 373 4.86 33.16 9.22
CA ARG A 373 3.54 33.80 9.39
C ARG A 373 2.77 33.78 8.07
N VAL A 374 3.37 34.33 7.01
CA VAL A 374 2.74 34.41 5.68
C VAL A 374 2.38 33.03 5.14
N VAL A 375 3.27 32.05 5.27
CA VAL A 375 3.00 30.67 4.84
C VAL A 375 1.87 30.03 5.65
N SER A 376 1.73 30.35 6.95
CA SER A 376 0.61 29.87 7.76
C SER A 376 -0.72 30.50 7.33
N GLU A 377 -0.75 31.81 7.08
CA GLU A 377 -1.95 32.50 6.56
C GLU A 377 -2.37 31.96 5.18
N ILE A 378 -1.41 31.67 4.29
CA ILE A 378 -1.69 31.03 2.99
C ILE A 378 -2.35 29.66 3.20
N LYS A 379 -1.86 28.86 4.14
CA LYS A 379 -2.44 27.53 4.43
C LYS A 379 -3.88 27.64 4.94
N GLU A 380 -4.15 28.61 5.81
CA GLU A 380 -5.47 28.86 6.37
C GLU A 380 -6.47 29.29 5.29
N HIS A 381 -6.09 30.26 4.45
CA HIS A 381 -6.94 30.75 3.35
C HIS A 381 -7.13 29.73 2.23
N LEU A 382 -6.25 28.74 2.09
CA LEU A 382 -6.34 27.67 1.10
C LEU A 382 -6.77 26.34 1.73
N SER A 383 -7.46 26.38 2.88
CA SER A 383 -7.89 25.16 3.60
C SER A 383 -9.06 24.44 2.90
N ASP A 384 -9.92 25.17 2.21
CA ASP A 384 -11.09 24.68 1.47
C ASP A 384 -10.91 24.72 -0.07
N VAL A 385 -9.65 24.76 -0.53
CA VAL A 385 -9.27 24.86 -1.94
C VAL A 385 -8.59 23.58 -2.42
N ASP A 386 -9.13 22.99 -3.47
CA ASP A 386 -8.64 21.73 -4.04
C ASP A 386 -7.62 21.92 -5.17
N GLU A 387 -7.62 23.08 -5.82
CA GLU A 387 -6.69 23.43 -6.89
C GLU A 387 -6.10 24.82 -6.67
N VAL A 388 -4.77 24.91 -6.66
CA VAL A 388 -4.04 26.17 -6.50
C VAL A 388 -3.18 26.40 -7.74
N ILE A 389 -3.45 27.48 -8.45
CA ILE A 389 -2.60 27.98 -9.51
C ILE A 389 -1.63 28.98 -8.87
N VAL A 390 -0.34 28.72 -8.98
CA VAL A 390 0.72 29.53 -8.41
C VAL A 390 1.37 30.32 -9.53
N ASN A 391 1.15 31.63 -9.53
CA ASN A 391 1.86 32.54 -10.41
C ASN A 391 3.18 32.98 -9.75
N LEU A 392 4.30 32.92 -10.47
CA LEU A 392 5.61 33.37 -9.95
C LEU A 392 6.04 34.75 -10.46
N THR A 393 5.22 35.39 -11.28
CA THR A 393 5.53 36.67 -11.93
C THR A 393 4.74 37.83 -11.34
N GLY A 394 5.29 39.05 -11.43
CA GLY A 394 4.62 40.26 -11.01
C GLY A 394 4.94 40.74 -9.59
N GLY A 395 5.93 40.15 -8.90
CA GLY A 395 6.43 40.58 -7.59
C GLY A 395 7.94 40.83 -7.56
N THR A 396 8.46 41.24 -6.40
CA THR A 396 9.91 41.25 -6.13
C THR A 396 10.43 39.81 -6.06
N THR A 397 11.74 39.62 -6.24
CA THR A 397 12.39 38.32 -6.08
C THR A 397 12.06 37.67 -4.74
N PHE A 398 11.98 38.47 -3.66
CA PHE A 398 11.65 37.98 -2.34
C PHE A 398 10.17 37.54 -2.22
N LEU A 399 9.22 38.28 -2.78
CA LEU A 399 7.80 37.86 -2.83
C LEU A 399 7.64 36.53 -3.58
N THR A 400 8.32 36.37 -4.72
CA THR A 400 8.33 35.10 -5.47
C THR A 400 8.96 33.97 -4.64
N TYR A 401 10.04 34.23 -3.91
CA TYR A 401 10.64 33.24 -3.00
C TYR A 401 9.67 32.78 -1.89
N VAL A 402 8.92 33.71 -1.28
CA VAL A 402 7.90 33.38 -0.26
C VAL A 402 6.82 32.47 -0.85
N ILE A 403 6.38 32.75 -2.08
CA ILE A 403 5.40 31.92 -2.78
C ILE A 403 5.93 30.54 -3.10
N GLU A 404 7.16 30.41 -3.57
CA GLU A 404 7.80 29.10 -3.80
C GLU A 404 7.90 28.29 -2.49
N ARG A 405 8.25 28.95 -1.39
CA ARG A 405 8.28 28.30 -0.07
C ARG A 405 6.89 27.88 0.39
N ALA A 406 5.87 28.70 0.17
CA ALA A 406 4.49 28.36 0.46
C ALA A 406 4.01 27.17 -0.41
N LYS A 407 4.31 27.19 -1.71
CA LYS A 407 4.02 26.13 -2.68
C LYS A 407 4.46 24.76 -2.15
N ASN A 408 5.71 24.65 -1.70
CA ASN A 408 6.25 23.40 -1.17
C ASN A 408 5.51 22.89 0.08
N GLN A 409 4.92 23.78 0.87
CA GLN A 409 4.18 23.41 2.07
C GLN A 409 2.68 23.16 1.85
N ILE A 410 2.11 23.65 0.72
CA ILE A 410 0.70 23.42 0.37
C ILE A 410 0.52 22.30 -0.65
N ARG A 411 1.58 21.76 -1.25
CA ARG A 411 1.50 20.70 -2.28
C ARG A 411 0.74 19.44 -1.86
N TYR A 412 0.82 19.06 -0.58
CA TYR A 412 0.17 17.84 -0.10
C TYR A 412 -1.36 17.99 -0.08
N GLY A 413 -2.03 17.06 -0.76
CA GLY A 413 -3.49 16.95 -0.74
C GLY A 413 -4.20 18.06 -1.52
N ARG A 414 -3.57 18.64 -2.54
CA ARG A 414 -4.24 19.52 -3.51
C ARG A 414 -3.51 19.52 -4.83
N LYS A 415 -4.21 19.84 -5.91
CA LYS A 415 -3.59 20.04 -7.23
C LYS A 415 -2.91 21.40 -7.25
N VAL A 416 -1.61 21.43 -7.53
CA VAL A 416 -0.85 22.67 -7.64
C VAL A 416 -0.27 22.78 -9.04
N LYS A 417 -0.52 23.90 -9.72
CA LYS A 417 0.06 24.23 -11.03
C LYS A 417 0.88 25.50 -10.92
N THR A 418 2.08 25.52 -11.50
CA THR A 418 2.91 26.73 -11.54
C THR A 418 2.84 27.39 -12.92
N ILE A 419 2.65 28.71 -12.94
CA ILE A 419 2.57 29.52 -14.16
C ILE A 419 3.48 30.75 -14.10
N LEU A 420 3.86 31.25 -15.27
CA LEU A 420 4.46 32.56 -15.47
C LEU A 420 3.59 33.40 -16.41
N ALA A 421 3.29 34.64 -16.02
CA ALA A 421 2.77 35.64 -16.94
C ALA A 421 3.93 36.38 -17.60
N VAL A 422 4.01 36.29 -18.92
CA VAL A 422 5.09 36.86 -19.71
C VAL A 422 4.54 37.93 -20.63
N ASP A 423 5.14 39.11 -20.58
CA ASP A 423 4.87 40.19 -21.51
C ASP A 423 6.14 40.48 -22.31
N LYS A 424 6.06 40.28 -23.64
CA LYS A 424 7.19 40.43 -24.57
C LYS A 424 7.52 41.90 -24.87
N ARG A 425 6.65 42.83 -24.46
CA ARG A 425 6.85 44.28 -24.64
C ARG A 425 7.95 44.79 -23.73
N THR A 426 8.53 45.93 -24.07
CA THR A 426 9.58 46.54 -23.25
C THR A 426 9.05 46.97 -21.88
N TYR A 427 9.91 47.04 -20.87
CA TYR A 427 9.51 47.44 -19.51
C TYR A 427 8.84 48.83 -19.45
N GLU A 428 9.33 49.78 -20.25
CA GLU A 428 8.75 51.13 -20.34
C GLU A 428 7.36 51.11 -20.98
N GLU A 429 7.16 50.30 -22.02
CA GLU A 429 5.86 50.12 -22.66
C GLU A 429 4.84 49.47 -21.71
N GLN A 430 5.28 48.48 -20.92
CA GLN A 430 4.45 47.86 -19.88
C GLN A 430 4.04 48.84 -18.78
N LYS A 431 4.90 49.80 -18.42
CA LYS A 431 4.56 50.86 -17.46
C LYS A 431 3.54 51.83 -18.01
N GLN A 432 3.70 52.27 -19.27
CA GLN A 432 2.79 53.22 -19.90
C GLN A 432 1.43 52.59 -20.20
N ASN A 433 1.41 51.34 -20.67
CA ASN A 433 0.21 50.60 -21.05
C ASN A 433 0.15 49.24 -20.33
N PRO A 434 -0.17 49.24 -19.01
CA PRO A 434 -0.10 48.04 -18.19
C PRO A 434 -1.23 47.04 -18.43
N PHE A 435 -2.36 47.44 -19.01
CA PHE A 435 -3.56 46.61 -19.17
C PHE A 435 -3.63 45.94 -20.56
N VAL A 436 -2.54 45.31 -20.97
CA VAL A 436 -2.50 44.49 -22.19
C VAL A 436 -2.25 43.05 -21.78
N VAL A 437 -2.98 42.13 -22.40
CA VAL A 437 -2.94 40.70 -22.07
C VAL A 437 -1.68 40.09 -22.66
N GLY A 438 -0.78 39.61 -21.80
CA GLY A 438 0.42 38.86 -22.16
C GLY A 438 0.16 37.36 -22.40
N GLU A 439 1.23 36.57 -22.34
CA GLU A 439 1.24 35.12 -22.47
C GLU A 439 1.29 34.42 -21.10
N ILE A 440 0.81 33.17 -21.03
CA ILE A 440 0.93 32.32 -19.85
C ILE A 440 1.80 31.13 -20.25
N LEU A 441 2.85 30.87 -19.47
CA LEU A 441 3.68 29.67 -19.58
C LEU A 441 3.39 28.78 -18.37
N GLU A 442 2.96 27.55 -18.61
CA GLU A 442 2.86 26.51 -17.57
C GLU A 442 4.26 25.88 -17.38
N LEU A 443 4.70 25.75 -16.13
CA LEU A 443 6.04 25.23 -15.79
C LEU A 443 6.05 23.76 -15.35
N ASP A 444 4.89 23.20 -15.05
CA ASP A 444 4.71 21.87 -14.44
C ASP A 444 3.95 20.91 -15.36
#